data_AF-A0A2N0QJL8-F1
#
_entry.id   AF-A0A2N0QJL8-F1
#
_cell.length_a   1.000
_cell.length_b   1.000
_cell.length_c   1.000
_cell.angle_alpha   90.00
_cell.angle_beta   90.00
_cell.angle_gamma   90.00
#
_symmetry.space_group_name_H-M   'P 1'
#
loop_
_entity.id
_entity.type
_entity.pdbx_description
1 polymer ?
#
loop_
_entity_poly.entity_id
_entity_poly.type
_entity_poly.pdbx_seq_one_letter_code
_entity_poly.pdbx_strand_id
1 'polypeptide(L)'
;PGHYSPGSGAKDIIDEVTEARKIVNRIVRLLQNVDIGVTHIEDNISKTQEENLEYLIAQHNNTTRKLDVSVHFNSTSGRHDTNIGTEVLYVSDKMKAFASQISKAISDASGLRNRGGKKQATVDVSLYQNYFEEICIAITNELIQYVKPGHIPIDSKSAQRNQEETNSNELNSTLKGTLSLQNFTGPTLITRLEEILTNKQKIKQMLEKGIKDQAIQPIWLDKLNNGTLTT
;
A
#
# COMPACT_ATOMS: atom_id res chain seq x y z
N PRO A 1 -2.34 -3.59 -6.70
CA PRO A 1 -0.95 -4.06 -6.94
C PRO A 1 -0.93 -5.14 -8.02
N GLY A 2 0.15 -5.19 -8.81
CA GLY A 2 0.33 -6.23 -9.81
C GLY A 2 0.63 -7.61 -9.22
N HIS A 3 0.43 -8.65 -10.03
CA HIS A 3 0.69 -10.05 -9.69
C HIS A 3 -0.21 -10.58 -8.56
N TYR A 4 0.03 -11.83 -8.13
CA TYR A 4 -0.76 -12.51 -7.12
C TYR A 4 0.06 -12.70 -5.85
N SER A 5 0.91 -13.73 -5.73
CA SER A 5 1.64 -14.02 -4.48
C SER A 5 3.07 -13.48 -4.48
N PRO A 6 3.69 -13.20 -3.31
CA PRO A 6 5.13 -12.95 -3.22
C PRO A 6 5.92 -14.00 -4.01
N GLY A 7 6.84 -13.54 -4.85
CA GLY A 7 7.62 -14.36 -5.77
C GLY A 7 7.01 -14.60 -7.14
N SER A 8 5.78 -14.14 -7.41
CA SER A 8 5.11 -14.29 -8.71
C SER A 8 5.41 -13.20 -9.74
N GLY A 9 6.08 -12.13 -9.31
CA GLY A 9 6.57 -11.04 -10.16
C GLY A 9 8.09 -11.06 -10.28
N ALA A 10 8.67 -9.93 -10.68
CA ALA A 10 10.11 -9.75 -10.68
C ALA A 10 10.68 -9.92 -9.27
N LYS A 11 11.80 -10.66 -9.17
CA LYS A 11 12.49 -10.92 -7.91
C LYS A 11 14.00 -10.93 -8.10
N ASP A 12 14.68 -10.04 -7.39
CA ASP A 12 16.13 -10.06 -7.21
C ASP A 12 16.47 -9.44 -5.84
N ILE A 13 16.92 -8.18 -5.82
CA ILE A 13 17.22 -7.42 -4.58
C ILE A 13 15.94 -7.20 -3.75
N ILE A 14 14.80 -7.05 -4.43
CA ILE A 14 13.48 -6.94 -3.82
C ILE A 14 12.53 -7.95 -4.46
N ASP A 15 11.40 -8.17 -3.80
CA ASP A 15 10.24 -8.87 -4.35
C ASP A 15 9.21 -7.84 -4.84
N GLU A 16 8.92 -7.84 -6.14
CA GLU A 16 8.01 -6.88 -6.76
C GLU A 16 6.66 -6.83 -6.06
N VAL A 17 6.06 -7.99 -5.80
CA VAL A 17 4.70 -8.07 -5.23
C VAL A 17 4.68 -7.48 -3.83
N THR A 18 5.67 -7.81 -3.01
CA THR A 18 5.83 -7.29 -1.65
C THR A 18 5.93 -5.77 -1.65
N GLU A 19 6.77 -5.19 -2.49
CA GLU A 19 6.96 -3.74 -2.54
C GLU A 19 5.77 -3.01 -3.20
N ALA A 20 5.19 -3.58 -4.25
CA ALA A 20 4.00 -3.02 -4.90
C ALA A 20 2.81 -2.97 -3.94
N ARG A 21 2.62 -3.99 -3.09
CA ARG A 21 1.60 -3.98 -2.04
C ARG A 21 1.84 -2.89 -1.01
N LYS A 22 3.10 -2.64 -0.59
CA LYS A 22 3.42 -1.54 0.33
C LYS A 22 3.05 -0.18 -0.27
N ILE A 23 3.44 0.09 -1.52
CA ILE A 23 3.08 1.35 -2.22
C ILE A 23 1.57 1.50 -2.29
N VAL A 24 0.86 0.48 -2.79
CA VAL A 24 -0.59 0.56 -3.00
C VAL A 24 -1.31 0.77 -1.67
N ASN A 25 -0.93 0.05 -0.62
CA ASN A 25 -1.49 0.26 0.72
C ASN A 25 -1.27 1.69 1.23
N ARG A 26 -0.10 2.27 0.96
CA ARG A 26 0.18 3.66 1.35
C ARG A 26 -0.67 4.65 0.56
N ILE A 27 -0.76 4.51 -0.76
CA ILE A 27 -1.59 5.35 -1.63
C ILE A 27 -3.06 5.27 -1.21
N VAL A 28 -3.59 4.06 -0.96
CA VAL A 28 -4.97 3.85 -0.52
C VAL A 28 -5.25 4.62 0.78
N ARG A 29 -4.37 4.53 1.78
CA ARG A 29 -4.50 5.30 3.03
C ARG A 29 -4.48 6.80 2.79
N LEU A 30 -3.55 7.30 1.96
CA LEU A 30 -3.45 8.73 1.68
C LEU A 30 -4.71 9.25 0.96
N LEU A 31 -5.26 8.50 0.00
CA LEU A 31 -6.50 8.84 -0.69
C LEU A 31 -7.71 8.85 0.25
N GLN A 32 -7.81 7.84 1.13
CA GLN A 32 -8.89 7.77 2.13
C GLN A 32 -8.84 8.94 3.11
N ASN A 33 -7.65 9.35 3.54
CA ASN A 33 -7.47 10.48 4.47
C ASN A 33 -7.92 11.83 3.89
N VAL A 34 -8.06 11.95 2.58
CA VAL A 34 -8.58 13.15 1.91
C VAL A 34 -9.97 12.94 1.29
N ASP A 35 -10.71 11.95 1.79
CA ASP A 35 -12.06 11.59 1.38
C ASP A 35 -12.20 11.28 -0.13
N ILE A 36 -11.15 10.73 -0.73
CA ILE A 36 -11.21 10.20 -2.11
C ILE A 36 -11.57 8.72 -2.06
N GLY A 37 -12.69 8.38 -2.70
CA GLY A 37 -13.14 6.99 -2.83
C GLY A 37 -12.13 6.14 -3.60
N VAL A 38 -11.68 5.05 -2.98
CA VAL A 38 -10.70 4.11 -3.54
C VAL A 38 -11.10 2.68 -3.20
N THR A 39 -11.04 1.80 -4.19
CA THR A 39 -11.19 0.35 -3.99
C THR A 39 -9.82 -0.30 -4.10
N HIS A 40 -9.38 -0.97 -3.05
CA HIS A 40 -8.14 -1.75 -3.06
C HIS A 40 -8.45 -3.20 -3.49
N ILE A 41 -7.84 -3.64 -4.59
CA ILE A 41 -7.94 -5.00 -5.10
C ILE A 41 -6.55 -5.64 -5.04
N GLU A 42 -6.44 -6.76 -4.34
CA GLU A 42 -5.22 -7.55 -4.18
C GLU A 42 -5.53 -9.03 -4.40
N ASP A 43 -4.80 -9.67 -5.31
CA ASP A 43 -4.96 -11.09 -5.60
C ASP A 43 -4.09 -11.94 -4.67
N ASN A 44 -4.72 -12.88 -3.96
CA ASN A 44 -4.05 -13.83 -3.06
C ASN A 44 -4.42 -15.29 -3.39
N ILE A 45 -5.09 -15.55 -4.51
CA ILE A 45 -5.68 -16.86 -4.82
C ILE A 45 -5.16 -17.46 -6.13
N SER A 46 -4.80 -16.63 -7.11
CA SER A 46 -4.30 -17.11 -8.39
C SER A 46 -2.97 -17.84 -8.24
N LYS A 47 -2.69 -18.74 -9.19
CA LYS A 47 -1.46 -19.54 -9.26
C LYS A 47 -0.73 -19.35 -10.57
N THR A 48 -1.36 -18.70 -11.55
CA THR A 48 -0.76 -18.38 -12.85
C THR A 48 -0.97 -16.91 -13.19
N GLN A 49 -0.20 -16.40 -14.15
CA GLN A 49 -0.36 -15.05 -14.67
C GLN A 49 -1.72 -14.86 -15.35
N GLU A 50 -2.21 -15.88 -16.05
CA GLU A 50 -3.51 -15.83 -16.74
C GLU A 50 -4.66 -15.73 -15.73
N GLU A 51 -4.68 -16.60 -14.71
CA GLU A 51 -5.65 -16.53 -13.60
C GLU A 51 -5.61 -15.17 -12.89
N ASN A 52 -4.42 -14.60 -12.70
CA ASN A 52 -4.27 -13.28 -12.08
C ASN A 52 -4.88 -12.17 -12.92
N LEU A 53 -4.64 -12.17 -14.24
CA LEU A 53 -5.23 -11.18 -15.13
C LEU A 53 -6.76 -11.31 -15.17
N GLU A 54 -7.29 -12.53 -15.27
CA GLU A 54 -8.73 -12.78 -15.23
C GLU A 54 -9.35 -12.31 -13.91
N TYR A 55 -8.73 -12.64 -12.78
CA TYR A 55 -9.17 -12.22 -11.46
C TYR A 55 -9.20 -10.70 -11.36
N LEU A 56 -8.10 -10.01 -11.70
CA LEU A 56 -8.00 -8.56 -11.59
C LEU A 56 -9.03 -7.87 -12.51
N ILE A 57 -9.16 -8.30 -13.76
CA ILE A 57 -10.15 -7.75 -14.68
C ILE A 57 -11.57 -7.91 -14.12
N ALA A 58 -11.90 -9.10 -13.60
CA ALA A 58 -13.22 -9.36 -13.01
C ALA A 58 -13.49 -8.49 -11.77
N GLN A 59 -12.53 -8.40 -10.83
CA GLN A 59 -12.67 -7.58 -9.63
C GLN A 59 -12.80 -6.10 -9.96
N HIS A 60 -11.96 -5.59 -10.86
CA HIS A 60 -12.04 -4.19 -11.29
C HIS A 60 -13.39 -3.94 -11.97
N ASN A 61 -13.83 -4.75 -12.93
CA ASN A 61 -15.11 -4.56 -13.61
C ASN A 61 -16.35 -4.64 -12.70
N ASN A 62 -16.24 -5.26 -11.52
CA ASN A 62 -17.30 -5.27 -10.50
C ASN A 62 -17.38 -3.98 -9.66
N THR A 63 -16.71 -2.91 -10.08
CA THR A 63 -16.71 -1.61 -9.39
C THR A 63 -17.08 -0.48 -10.36
N THR A 64 -17.59 0.62 -9.81
CA THR A 64 -17.75 1.89 -10.56
C THR A 64 -16.62 2.83 -10.16
N ARG A 65 -15.81 3.28 -11.12
CA ARG A 65 -14.60 4.08 -10.87
C ARG A 65 -14.25 4.98 -12.06
N LYS A 66 -13.43 5.99 -11.80
CA LYS A 66 -12.92 6.90 -12.85
C LYS A 66 -11.59 6.46 -13.46
N LEU A 67 -10.76 5.75 -12.70
CA LEU A 67 -9.40 5.40 -13.09
C LEU A 67 -9.00 4.05 -12.48
N ASP A 68 -8.33 3.24 -13.30
CA ASP A 68 -7.61 2.05 -12.88
C ASP A 68 -6.12 2.34 -12.76
N VAL A 69 -5.52 1.91 -11.65
CA VAL A 69 -4.08 2.05 -11.40
C VAL A 69 -3.52 0.70 -10.97
N SER A 70 -2.58 0.17 -11.76
CA SER A 70 -1.74 -0.96 -11.35
C SER A 70 -0.33 -0.46 -11.06
N VAL A 71 0.28 -0.97 -9.99
CA VAL A 71 1.63 -0.63 -9.55
C VAL A 71 2.50 -1.87 -9.68
N HIS A 72 3.66 -1.69 -10.31
CA HIS A 72 4.62 -2.74 -10.66
C HIS A 72 6.06 -2.26 -10.44
N PHE A 73 6.97 -3.21 -10.32
CA PHE A 73 8.40 -3.00 -10.32
C PHE A 73 9.02 -3.82 -11.44
N ASN A 74 9.82 -3.18 -12.27
CA ASN A 74 10.39 -3.76 -13.47
C ASN A 74 11.67 -4.48 -13.16
N SER A 75 11.97 -5.35 -14.10
CA SER A 75 13.26 -6.00 -14.24
C SER A 75 13.68 -5.91 -15.69
N THR A 76 14.96 -5.67 -15.92
CA THR A 76 15.61 -6.03 -17.17
C THR A 76 16.48 -7.25 -16.96
N SER A 77 16.91 -7.88 -18.06
CA SER A 77 17.85 -8.98 -17.97
C SER A 77 19.19 -8.51 -17.40
N GLY A 78 19.71 -9.25 -16.42
CA GLY A 78 20.98 -8.96 -15.75
C GLY A 78 20.92 -7.81 -14.73
N ARG A 79 21.96 -7.72 -13.90
CA ARG A 79 22.16 -6.58 -12.99
C ARG A 79 22.86 -5.46 -13.73
N HIS A 80 22.40 -4.23 -13.51
CA HIS A 80 22.94 -3.02 -14.09
C HIS A 80 23.43 -2.11 -12.97
N ASP A 81 24.59 -1.48 -13.15
CA ASP A 81 25.15 -0.54 -12.16
C ASP A 81 24.44 0.83 -12.17
N THR A 82 23.48 1.01 -13.08
CA THR A 82 22.69 2.24 -13.22
C THR A 82 21.21 1.95 -13.06
N ASN A 83 20.50 2.83 -12.35
CA ASN A 83 19.05 2.83 -12.39
C ASN A 83 18.55 3.12 -13.81
N ILE A 84 17.57 2.36 -14.22
CA ILE A 84 16.91 2.45 -15.51
C ILE A 84 15.85 3.56 -15.45
N GLY A 85 15.17 3.73 -14.32
CA GLY A 85 14.29 4.87 -14.04
C GLY A 85 12.79 4.55 -13.96
N THR A 86 11.98 5.60 -13.82
CA THR A 86 10.52 5.53 -13.67
C THR A 86 9.77 5.69 -15.00
N GLU A 87 8.67 4.97 -15.22
CA GLU A 87 7.72 5.21 -16.31
C GLU A 87 6.27 4.94 -15.90
N VAL A 88 5.33 5.35 -16.74
CA VAL A 88 3.91 5.05 -16.51
C VAL A 88 3.27 4.60 -17.81
N LEU A 89 2.60 3.46 -17.73
CA LEU A 89 1.93 2.85 -18.85
C LEU A 89 0.54 3.41 -19.05
N TYR A 90 0.16 3.59 -20.32
CA TYR A 90 -1.19 4.00 -20.69
C TYR A 90 -1.69 3.28 -21.94
N VAL A 91 -3.01 3.09 -22.01
CA VAL A 91 -3.68 2.44 -23.15
C VAL A 91 -4.23 3.48 -24.13
N SER A 92 -4.98 4.47 -23.64
CA SER A 92 -5.58 5.53 -24.46
C SER A 92 -4.65 6.72 -24.60
N ASP A 93 -4.55 7.31 -25.80
CA ASP A 93 -3.72 8.50 -26.02
C ASP A 93 -4.16 9.70 -25.18
N LYS A 94 -5.43 9.74 -24.74
CA LYS A 94 -5.94 10.74 -23.78
C LYS A 94 -5.21 10.70 -22.44
N MET A 95 -4.64 9.55 -22.08
CA MET A 95 -3.91 9.33 -20.82
C MET A 95 -2.41 9.61 -20.94
N LYS A 96 -1.89 9.88 -22.15
CA LYS A 96 -0.45 10.10 -22.38
C LYS A 96 0.12 11.23 -21.52
N ALA A 97 -0.57 12.37 -21.51
CA ALA A 97 -0.13 13.55 -20.75
C ALA A 97 -0.12 13.25 -19.25
N PHE A 98 -1.20 12.64 -18.75
CA PHE A 98 -1.34 12.25 -17.36
C PHE A 98 -0.29 11.21 -16.92
N ALA A 99 -0.05 10.18 -17.72
CA ALA A 99 0.99 9.20 -17.46
C ALA A 99 2.39 9.83 -17.42
N SER A 100 2.66 10.77 -18.33
CA SER A 100 3.94 11.51 -18.34
C SER A 100 4.10 12.39 -17.11
N GLN A 101 3.01 12.99 -16.60
CA GLN A 101 2.99 13.76 -15.35
C GLN A 101 3.29 12.87 -14.15
N ILE A 102 2.63 11.72 -14.00
CA ILE A 102 2.93 10.78 -12.90
C ILE A 102 4.40 10.32 -12.97
N SER A 103 4.89 9.94 -14.15
CA SER A 103 6.29 9.53 -14.34
C SER A 103 7.26 10.63 -13.90
N LYS A 104 6.98 11.88 -14.29
CA LYS A 104 7.76 13.04 -13.86
C LYS A 104 7.68 13.25 -12.35
N ALA A 105 6.49 13.17 -11.75
CA ALA A 105 6.30 13.38 -10.32
C ALA A 105 7.08 12.33 -9.49
N ILE A 106 7.08 11.06 -9.92
CA ILE A 106 7.90 10.00 -9.31
C ILE A 106 9.40 10.34 -9.45
N SER A 107 9.83 10.76 -10.65
CA SER A 107 11.23 11.10 -10.93
C SER A 107 11.71 12.28 -10.07
N ASP A 108 10.90 13.34 -9.98
CA ASP A 108 11.21 14.53 -9.16
C ASP A 108 11.30 14.17 -7.67
N ALA A 109 10.41 13.28 -7.20
CA ALA A 109 10.35 12.86 -5.80
C ALA A 109 11.51 11.93 -5.41
N SER A 110 11.98 11.09 -6.33
CA SER A 110 12.92 10.01 -6.02
C SER A 110 14.31 10.18 -6.61
N GLY A 111 14.54 11.15 -7.49
CA GLY A 111 15.77 11.25 -8.28
C GLY A 111 15.95 10.13 -9.31
N LEU A 112 14.94 9.28 -9.54
CA LEU A 112 14.98 8.26 -10.60
C LEU A 112 14.98 8.94 -11.96
N ARG A 113 15.66 8.36 -12.96
CA ARG A 113 15.58 8.85 -14.34
C ARG A 113 14.13 8.83 -14.84
N ASN A 114 13.60 9.96 -15.31
CA ASN A 114 12.28 10.01 -15.94
C ASN A 114 12.31 9.36 -17.34
N ARG A 115 11.55 8.27 -17.54
CA ARG A 115 11.37 7.63 -18.85
C ARG A 115 10.02 7.97 -19.51
N GLY A 116 9.20 8.80 -18.86
CA GLY A 116 7.95 9.36 -19.39
C GLY A 116 6.76 8.40 -19.37
N GLY A 117 5.66 8.84 -19.96
CA GLY A 117 4.51 7.98 -20.24
C GLY A 117 4.74 7.17 -21.51
N LYS A 118 4.50 5.85 -21.47
CA LYS A 118 4.69 4.95 -22.61
C LYS A 118 3.44 4.17 -22.98
N LYS A 119 3.23 4.04 -24.28
CA LYS A 119 2.28 3.09 -24.86
C LYS A 119 3.02 1.75 -24.97
N GLN A 120 2.99 0.95 -23.89
CA GLN A 120 3.73 -0.30 -23.61
C GLN A 120 5.25 -0.20 -23.25
N ALA A 121 5.70 -1.08 -22.33
CA ALA A 121 7.00 -1.25 -21.60
C ALA A 121 7.12 -0.69 -20.13
N THR A 122 7.93 -1.34 -19.28
CA THR A 122 7.92 -1.39 -17.77
C THR A 122 8.99 -0.56 -16.96
N VAL A 123 8.78 -0.34 -15.63
CA VAL A 123 9.43 0.63 -14.65
C VAL A 123 10.42 0.15 -13.54
N ASP A 124 11.67 0.63 -13.40
CA ASP A 124 12.76 0.04 -12.55
C ASP A 124 12.92 0.52 -11.07
N VAL A 125 13.72 -0.25 -10.30
CA VAL A 125 13.71 -0.44 -8.85
C VAL A 125 14.78 0.32 -8.04
N SER A 126 15.97 0.63 -8.57
CA SER A 126 17.16 0.77 -7.71
C SER A 126 17.30 2.06 -6.87
N LEU A 127 16.38 3.04 -6.94
CA LEU A 127 16.34 4.21 -6.03
C LEU A 127 15.07 4.28 -5.14
N TYR A 128 14.11 3.38 -5.32
CA TYR A 128 12.78 3.50 -4.70
C TYR A 128 12.81 3.49 -3.16
N GLN A 129 13.67 2.67 -2.55
CA GLN A 129 13.66 2.44 -1.10
C GLN A 129 13.95 3.70 -0.27
N ASN A 130 14.75 4.64 -0.82
CA ASN A 130 15.15 5.85 -0.10
C ASN A 130 14.11 6.98 -0.17
N TYR A 131 13.13 6.87 -1.07
CA TYR A 131 12.15 7.93 -1.35
C TYR A 131 10.72 7.39 -1.33
N PHE A 132 10.49 6.30 -0.60
CA PHE A 132 9.22 5.58 -0.58
C PHE A 132 8.02 6.51 -0.33
N GLU A 133 8.12 7.35 0.69
CA GLU A 133 7.03 8.25 1.10
C GLU A 133 6.82 9.38 0.09
N GLU A 134 7.90 10.00 -0.38
CA GLU A 134 7.86 11.05 -1.39
C GLU A 134 7.25 10.55 -2.71
N ILE A 135 7.63 9.34 -3.13
CA ILE A 135 7.03 8.67 -4.30
C ILE A 135 5.54 8.45 -4.10
N CYS A 136 5.13 7.91 -2.94
CA CYS A 136 3.72 7.65 -2.65
C CYS A 136 2.89 8.94 -2.63
N ILE A 137 3.42 10.01 -2.03
CA ILE A 137 2.78 11.33 -1.99
C ILE A 137 2.67 11.91 -3.40
N ALA A 138 3.74 11.84 -4.20
CA ALA A 138 3.75 12.34 -5.57
C ALA A 138 2.69 11.65 -6.43
N ILE A 139 2.64 10.30 -6.41
CA ILE A 139 1.61 9.54 -7.12
C ILE A 139 0.22 9.93 -6.63
N THR A 140 0.03 9.99 -5.31
CA THR A 140 -1.27 10.31 -4.72
C THR A 140 -1.77 11.69 -5.14
N ASN A 141 -0.90 12.71 -5.13
CA ASN A 141 -1.26 14.07 -5.54
C ASN A 141 -1.71 14.12 -7.00
N GLU A 142 -1.03 13.43 -7.92
CA GLU A 142 -1.45 13.36 -9.32
C GLU A 142 -2.82 12.65 -9.46
N LEU A 143 -3.04 11.54 -8.73
CA LEU A 143 -4.32 10.83 -8.74
C LEU A 143 -5.46 11.70 -8.23
N ILE A 144 -5.23 12.45 -7.15
CA ILE A 144 -6.21 13.38 -6.59
C ILE A 144 -6.57 14.44 -7.63
N GLN A 145 -5.59 15.09 -8.26
CA GLN A 145 -5.87 16.15 -9.25
C GLN A 145 -6.67 15.61 -10.44
N TYR A 146 -6.40 14.37 -10.85
CA TYR A 146 -7.17 13.73 -11.92
C TYR A 146 -8.63 13.46 -11.54
N VAL A 147 -8.86 12.94 -10.33
CA VAL A 147 -10.20 12.55 -9.86
C VAL A 147 -11.03 13.76 -9.40
N LYS A 148 -10.37 14.75 -8.79
CA LYS A 148 -10.93 15.96 -8.17
C LYS A 148 -9.99 17.16 -8.41
N PRO A 149 -10.02 17.77 -9.61
CA PRO A 149 -9.18 18.91 -9.94
C PRO A 149 -9.33 20.07 -8.94
N GLY A 150 -8.20 20.67 -8.52
CA GLY A 150 -8.18 21.81 -7.62
C GLY A 150 -8.14 21.46 -6.12
N HIS A 151 -8.04 20.16 -5.77
CA HIS A 151 -7.77 19.77 -4.38
C HIS A 151 -6.37 20.24 -3.95
N ILE A 152 -6.17 20.50 -2.66
CA ILE A 152 -4.88 20.96 -2.12
C ILE A 152 -3.92 19.76 -2.07
N PRO A 153 -2.70 19.86 -2.64
CA PRO A 153 -1.71 18.78 -2.57
C PRO A 153 -1.36 18.40 -1.13
N ILE A 154 -1.20 17.10 -0.88
CA ILE A 154 -0.68 16.56 0.38
C ILE A 154 0.80 16.92 0.44
N ASP A 155 1.25 17.54 1.54
CA ASP A 155 2.66 17.81 1.81
C ASP A 155 3.29 16.75 2.72
N SER A 156 4.62 16.64 2.71
CA SER A 156 5.35 15.66 3.53
C SER A 156 5.18 15.88 5.04
N LYS A 157 4.90 17.11 5.50
CA LYS A 157 4.76 17.44 6.92
C LYS A 157 3.39 17.04 7.49
N SER A 158 2.32 17.17 6.72
CA SER A 158 0.96 16.72 7.06
C SER A 158 0.86 15.20 7.03
N ALA A 159 1.58 14.53 6.13
CA ALA A 159 1.70 13.07 6.11
C ALA A 159 2.43 12.50 7.34
N GLN A 160 3.45 13.20 7.87
CA GLN A 160 4.15 12.86 9.12
C GLN A 160 3.31 13.15 10.38
N ARG A 161 2.55 14.25 10.40
CA ARG A 161 1.67 14.61 11.52
C ARG A 161 0.55 13.58 11.73
N ASN A 162 0.03 13.01 10.63
CA ASN A 162 -0.89 11.86 10.69
C ASN A 162 -0.20 10.57 11.17
N GLN A 163 1.12 10.43 10.97
CA GLN A 163 1.90 9.29 11.44
C GLN A 163 2.14 9.36 12.96
N GLU A 164 2.33 10.56 13.52
CA GLU A 164 2.40 10.81 14.97
C GLU A 164 1.03 10.60 15.65
N GLU A 165 -0.08 10.99 15.01
CA GLU A 165 -1.43 10.64 15.49
C GLU A 165 -1.73 9.13 15.39
N THR A 166 -1.24 8.42 14.37
CA THR A 166 -1.34 6.95 14.33
C THR A 166 -0.44 6.28 15.37
N ASN A 167 0.77 6.78 15.62
CA ASN A 167 1.65 6.26 16.68
C ASN A 167 1.09 6.52 18.08
N SER A 168 0.37 7.61 18.29
CA SER A 168 -0.39 7.85 19.54
C SER A 168 -1.59 6.90 19.72
N ASN A 169 -2.01 6.23 18.63
CA ASN A 169 -3.05 5.21 18.59
C ASN A 169 -2.48 3.77 18.51
N GLU A 170 -1.16 3.59 18.52
CA GLU A 170 -0.52 2.28 18.61
C GLU A 170 -0.21 1.93 20.08
N LEU A 171 -0.64 0.75 20.51
CA LEU A 171 -0.25 0.22 21.82
C LEU A 171 1.11 -0.47 21.71
N ASN A 172 1.96 -0.30 22.73
CA ASN A 172 3.23 -1.03 22.83
C ASN A 172 2.95 -2.54 22.88
N SER A 173 3.45 -3.29 21.89
CA SER A 173 3.30 -4.74 21.81
C SER A 173 4.13 -5.45 22.89
N THR A 174 3.48 -6.12 23.84
CA THR A 174 4.11 -7.05 24.81
C THR A 174 4.48 -8.40 24.18
N LEU A 175 4.18 -8.63 22.89
CA LEU A 175 4.47 -9.87 22.18
C LEU A 175 5.92 -9.98 21.72
N LYS A 176 6.65 -8.85 21.67
CA LYS A 176 8.08 -8.82 21.36
C LYS A 176 8.86 -9.64 22.39
N GLY A 177 9.12 -10.91 22.05
CA GLY A 177 9.93 -11.85 22.83
C GLY A 177 9.18 -13.03 23.43
N THR A 178 7.84 -13.08 23.37
CA THR A 178 7.04 -14.08 24.10
C THR A 178 6.49 -15.20 23.21
N LEU A 179 6.30 -14.95 21.91
CA LEU A 179 5.77 -15.93 20.97
C LEU A 179 6.90 -16.61 20.19
N SER A 180 7.08 -17.91 20.39
CA SER A 180 7.99 -18.73 19.57
C SER A 180 7.40 -18.96 18.18
N LEU A 181 8.18 -18.64 17.14
CA LEU A 181 7.88 -18.86 15.73
C LEU A 181 7.61 -20.34 15.36
N GLN A 182 7.92 -21.28 16.27
CA GLN A 182 7.84 -22.72 15.99
C GLN A 182 6.42 -23.28 15.92
N ASN A 183 5.40 -22.55 16.38
CA ASN A 183 4.02 -23.06 16.53
C ASN A 183 3.04 -22.57 15.45
N PHE A 184 3.48 -21.75 14.49
CA PHE A 184 2.59 -21.19 13.46
C PHE A 184 3.01 -21.65 12.06
N THR A 185 2.05 -22.14 11.27
CA THR A 185 2.28 -22.68 9.92
C THR A 185 2.42 -21.61 8.83
N GLY A 186 2.25 -20.32 9.17
CA GLY A 186 2.31 -19.22 8.22
C GLY A 186 3.13 -18.04 8.77
N PRO A 187 4.22 -17.62 8.10
CA PRO A 187 5.07 -16.51 8.57
C PRO A 187 4.33 -15.16 8.64
N THR A 188 3.22 -15.01 7.90
CA THR A 188 2.40 -13.78 7.86
C THR A 188 1.33 -13.70 8.96
N LEU A 189 1.07 -14.82 9.67
CA LEU A 189 0.06 -14.84 10.74
C LEU A 189 0.48 -14.02 11.95
N ILE A 190 1.76 -14.10 12.32
CA ILE A 190 2.31 -13.32 13.43
C ILE A 190 2.25 -11.83 13.10
N THR A 191 2.64 -11.43 11.89
CA THR A 191 2.53 -10.03 11.44
C THR A 191 1.08 -9.54 11.46
N ARG A 192 0.12 -10.34 10.98
CA ARG A 192 -1.31 -9.99 11.04
C ARG A 192 -1.84 -9.91 12.47
N LEU A 193 -1.40 -10.80 13.36
CA LEU A 193 -1.74 -10.79 14.78
C LEU A 193 -1.19 -9.52 15.45
N GLU A 194 0.06 -9.18 15.20
CA GLU A 194 0.70 -7.96 15.69
C GLU A 194 -0.06 -6.72 15.21
N GLU A 195 -0.38 -6.61 13.92
CA GLU A 195 -1.15 -5.49 13.37
C GLU A 195 -2.55 -5.33 13.98
N ILE A 196 -3.19 -6.43 14.40
CA ILE A 196 -4.48 -6.39 15.09
C ILE A 196 -4.29 -5.95 16.54
N LEU A 197 -3.25 -6.45 17.20
CA LEU A 197 -2.99 -6.26 18.64
C LEU A 197 -2.24 -4.96 18.96
N THR A 198 -1.72 -4.23 17.98
CA THR A 198 -1.17 -2.89 18.16
C THR A 198 -2.15 -1.78 17.77
N ASN A 199 -3.19 -2.10 16.99
CA ASN A 199 -4.16 -1.11 16.53
C ASN A 199 -5.28 -0.90 17.58
N LYS A 200 -5.20 0.22 18.32
CA LYS A 200 -6.15 0.57 19.40
C LYS A 200 -7.60 0.60 18.93
N GLN A 201 -7.87 1.05 17.71
CA GLN A 201 -9.24 1.14 17.18
C GLN A 201 -9.82 -0.24 16.85
N LYS A 202 -9.01 -1.16 16.29
CA LYS A 202 -9.43 -2.55 16.08
C LYS A 202 -9.68 -3.27 17.40
N ILE A 203 -8.81 -3.09 18.39
CA ILE A 203 -9.01 -3.66 19.73
C ILE A 203 -10.29 -3.12 20.35
N LYS A 204 -10.55 -1.80 20.24
CA LYS A 204 -11.79 -1.19 20.71
C LYS A 204 -13.02 -1.85 20.09
N GLN A 205 -13.03 -2.02 18.76
CA GLN A 205 -14.14 -2.69 18.05
C GLN A 205 -14.33 -4.15 18.49
N MET A 206 -13.23 -4.88 18.72
CA MET A 206 -13.28 -6.26 19.22
C MET A 206 -13.84 -6.33 20.65
N LEU A 207 -13.43 -5.41 21.53
CA LEU A 207 -13.95 -5.32 22.89
C LEU A 207 -15.44 -4.95 22.90
N GLU A 208 -15.83 -3.94 22.13
CA GLU A 208 -17.24 -3.53 22.00
C GLU A 208 -18.12 -4.68 21.49
N LYS A 209 -17.64 -5.42 20.49
CA LYS A 209 -18.34 -6.62 19.99
C LYS A 209 -18.39 -7.72 21.05
N GLY A 210 -17.28 -8.02 21.73
CA GLY A 210 -17.24 -9.04 22.78
C GLY A 210 -18.11 -8.70 24.00
N ILE A 211 -18.23 -7.42 24.35
CA ILE A 211 -19.16 -6.93 25.38
C ILE A 211 -20.60 -7.16 24.94
N LYS A 212 -20.93 -6.79 23.70
CA LYS A 212 -22.26 -7.00 23.11
C LYS A 212 -22.63 -8.49 23.08
N ASP A 213 -21.67 -9.34 22.74
CA ASP A 213 -21.84 -10.79 22.65
C ASP A 213 -21.70 -11.49 24.03
N GLN A 214 -21.56 -10.72 25.12
CA GLN A 214 -21.37 -11.21 26.50
C GLN A 214 -20.14 -12.12 26.71
N ALA A 215 -19.20 -12.11 25.76
CA ALA A 215 -17.96 -12.87 25.82
C ALA A 215 -16.84 -12.13 26.59
N ILE A 216 -16.94 -10.80 26.72
CA ILE A 216 -15.93 -9.93 27.34
C ILE A 216 -16.60 -8.98 28.34
N GLN A 217 -15.97 -8.76 29.49
CA GLN A 217 -16.47 -7.83 30.51
C GLN A 217 -16.22 -6.35 30.12
N PRO A 218 -17.12 -5.41 30.42
CA PRO A 218 -16.96 -3.99 30.08
C PRO A 218 -15.67 -3.34 30.60
N ILE A 219 -15.15 -3.82 31.74
CA ILE A 219 -13.91 -3.34 32.37
C ILE A 219 -12.69 -3.35 31.43
N TRP A 220 -12.69 -4.20 30.40
CA TRP A 220 -11.60 -4.28 29.43
C TRP A 220 -11.58 -3.06 28.48
N LEU A 221 -12.74 -2.51 28.16
CA LEU A 221 -12.87 -1.27 27.40
C LEU A 221 -12.39 -0.07 28.22
N ASP A 222 -12.69 -0.05 29.52
CA ASP A 222 -12.19 0.99 30.44
C ASP A 222 -10.67 0.96 30.57
N LYS A 223 -10.08 -0.25 30.68
CA LYS A 223 -8.63 -0.43 30.68
C LYS A 223 -7.98 0.05 29.38
N LEU A 224 -8.62 -0.19 28.22
CA LEU A 224 -8.13 0.30 26.94
C LEU A 224 -8.14 1.84 26.90
N ASN A 225 -9.23 2.46 27.34
CA ASN A 225 -9.39 3.91 27.33
C ASN A 225 -8.40 4.60 28.28
N ASN A 226 -8.14 3.99 29.44
CA ASN A 226 -7.20 4.52 30.45
C ASN A 226 -5.74 4.15 30.20
N GLY A 227 -5.43 3.44 29.11
CA GLY A 227 -4.07 3.02 28.77
C GLY A 227 -3.47 1.98 29.72
N THR A 228 -4.29 1.32 30.54
CA THR A 228 -3.88 0.28 31.49
C THR A 228 -4.14 -1.14 30.97
N LEU A 229 -4.57 -1.26 29.71
CA LEU A 229 -4.75 -2.55 29.07
C LEU A 229 -3.38 -3.13 28.71
N THR A 230 -2.99 -4.19 29.43
CA THR A 230 -1.82 -5.01 29.10
C THR A 230 -2.27 -6.21 28.28
N THR A 231 -1.67 -6.44 27.12
CA THR A 231 -1.79 -7.69 26.35
C THR A 231 -0.80 -8.73 26.81
#